data_AF-A0A822XE98-F1
#
_entry.id   AF-A0A822XE98-F1
#
_cell.length_a   1.000
_cell.length_b   1.000
_cell.length_c   1.000
_cell.angle_alpha   90.00
_cell.angle_beta   90.00
_cell.angle_gamma   90.00
#
_symmetry.space_group_name_H-M   'P 1'
#
loop_
_entity.id
_entity.type
_entity.pdbx_description
1 polymer ?
#
loop_
_entity_poly.entity_id
_entity_poly.type
_entity_poly.pdbx_seq_one_letter_code
_entity_poly.pdbx_strand_id
1 'polypeptide(L)'
;MICEYLYKGAILSQILQLLSTSMVNMVRPCWISKLEPFNGMWHLSENGKPRGQFDAIVIAHNGKCANRLLASSGLPLIARQMKKLELSSIWALLAAFEDPLPTPNSRISTAFEGAFVKGVDSVSWMANNTKKLFPSQSGGPHCWTFFSTAAYGKRNKVPQENIPNATAEKVIEGMLEGVEIALGLSKGSLTRPFYTRVQLWGAALPTNSPGIPCVFDPQGRAGICGDWLLGSSLEAAALSGMALANHISDYLQSGGSRPDEFAIGLHDAFQPIEGHDIGQFPGLEFKEQVAEFLSSKT
;
A
#
# COMPACT_ATOMS: atom_id res chain seq x y z
N MET A 1 -2.25 18.29 10.98
CA MET A 1 -1.91 18.49 9.55
C MET A 1 -1.70 17.11 8.94
N ILE A 2 -2.42 16.76 7.87
CA ILE A 2 -2.24 15.50 7.15
C ILE A 2 -1.46 15.78 5.86
N CYS A 3 -0.24 15.26 5.76
CA CYS A 3 0.57 15.26 4.53
C CYS A 3 0.48 13.87 3.90
N GLU A 4 -0.05 13.79 2.68
CA GLU A 4 -0.37 12.51 2.05
C GLU A 4 0.39 12.32 0.73
N TYR A 5 0.86 11.09 0.49
CA TYR A 5 1.37 10.61 -0.79
C TYR A 5 0.38 9.62 -1.36
N LEU A 6 -0.41 10.03 -2.35
CA LEU A 6 -1.18 9.07 -3.11
C LEU A 6 -1.08 9.31 -4.60
N TYR A 7 -0.92 8.18 -5.28
CA TYR A 7 -1.06 8.04 -6.71
C TYR A 7 -2.51 8.35 -7.10
N LYS A 8 -2.70 9.20 -8.12
CA LYS A 8 -3.99 9.70 -8.57
C LYS A 8 -4.81 8.60 -9.26
N GLY A 9 -5.49 7.75 -8.48
CA GLY A 9 -6.61 6.93 -8.95
C GLY A 9 -7.93 7.60 -8.57
N ALA A 10 -8.80 7.92 -9.54
CA ALA A 10 -9.97 8.78 -9.39
C ALA A 10 -10.94 8.38 -8.25
N ILE A 11 -11.09 7.08 -7.95
CA ILE A 11 -11.98 6.59 -6.88
C ILE A 11 -11.33 6.69 -5.49
N LEU A 12 -10.06 6.27 -5.32
CA LEU A 12 -9.39 6.40 -4.03
C LEU A 12 -9.20 7.87 -3.63
N SER A 13 -8.99 8.76 -4.60
CA SER A 13 -8.88 10.20 -4.34
C SER A 13 -10.17 10.82 -3.81
N GLN A 14 -11.35 10.29 -4.19
CA GLN A 14 -12.64 10.84 -3.73
C GLN A 14 -12.90 10.54 -2.26
N ILE A 15 -12.54 9.34 -1.77
CA ILE A 15 -12.68 8.97 -0.34
C ILE A 15 -11.93 9.97 0.54
N LEU A 16 -10.75 10.39 0.11
CA LEU A 16 -9.90 11.32 0.86
C LEU A 16 -10.37 12.77 0.76
N GLN A 17 -10.99 13.13 -0.36
CA GLN A 17 -11.59 14.43 -0.55
C GLN A 17 -12.80 14.63 0.39
N LEU A 18 -13.58 13.56 0.65
CA LEU A 18 -14.71 13.56 1.57
C LEU A 18 -14.31 13.77 3.05
N LEU A 19 -13.05 13.48 3.42
CA LEU A 19 -12.54 13.70 4.78
C LEU A 19 -12.19 15.17 5.08
N SER A 20 -12.28 16.06 4.09
CA SER A 20 -12.05 17.49 4.27
C SER A 20 -13.26 18.14 4.93
N THR A 21 -13.27 18.19 6.26
CA THR A 21 -14.30 18.86 7.08
C THR A 21 -13.76 20.17 7.65
N SER A 22 -14.64 21.03 8.18
CA SER A 22 -14.26 22.29 8.85
C SER A 22 -13.37 22.10 10.08
N MET A 23 -13.30 20.88 10.63
CA MET A 23 -12.46 20.53 11.78
C MET A 23 -11.03 20.13 11.39
N VAL A 24 -10.74 19.96 10.09
CA VAL A 24 -9.44 19.45 9.61
C VAL A 24 -8.78 20.47 8.69
N ASN A 25 -7.62 20.98 9.09
CA ASN A 25 -6.76 21.76 8.20
C ASN A 25 -5.87 20.84 7.37
N MET A 26 -6.16 20.77 6.08
CA MET A 26 -5.40 20.02 5.09
C MET A 26 -4.54 20.96 4.25
N VAL A 27 -3.21 20.75 4.28
CA VAL A 27 -2.24 21.60 3.57
C VAL A 27 -1.59 20.80 2.45
N ARG A 28 -1.83 21.20 1.19
CA ARG A 28 -1.26 20.56 0.00
C ARG A 28 -0.89 21.63 -1.05
N PRO A 29 0.24 21.48 -1.77
CA PRO A 29 1.35 20.55 -1.49
C PRO A 29 2.15 20.98 -0.24
N CYS A 30 2.56 20.01 0.58
CA CYS A 30 3.41 20.24 1.75
C CYS A 30 4.22 18.97 2.07
N TRP A 31 5.53 19.07 2.00
CA TRP A 31 6.48 18.02 2.37
C TRP A 31 7.16 18.37 3.69
N ILE A 32 6.75 17.75 4.80
CA ILE A 32 7.46 17.93 6.07
C ILE A 32 8.85 17.27 5.97
N SER A 33 9.89 18.09 6.08
CA SER A 33 11.29 17.65 6.01
C SER A 33 11.93 17.48 7.38
N LYS A 34 11.36 18.09 8.43
CA LYS A 34 11.92 18.06 9.79
C LYS A 34 10.83 18.14 10.86
N LEU A 35 11.04 17.38 11.93
CA LEU A 35 10.25 17.37 13.17
C LEU A 35 11.20 17.74 14.31
N GLU A 36 10.89 18.76 15.09
CA GLU A 36 11.73 19.18 16.21
C GLU A 36 10.90 19.39 17.48
N PRO A 37 11.23 18.74 18.60
CA PRO A 37 10.66 19.08 19.88
C PRO A 37 11.32 20.36 20.40
N PHE A 38 10.53 21.37 20.76
CA PHE A 38 11.00 22.63 21.34
C PHE A 38 9.95 23.20 22.31
N ASN A 39 10.36 23.55 23.53
CA ASN A 39 9.48 24.11 24.57
C ASN A 39 8.17 23.32 24.79
N GLY A 40 8.25 21.99 24.75
CA GLY A 40 7.07 21.13 24.95
C GLY A 40 6.12 21.04 23.74
N MET A 41 6.50 21.59 22.58
CA MET A 41 5.72 21.50 21.35
C MET A 41 6.53 20.85 20.23
N TRP A 42 5.82 20.28 19.26
CA TRP A 42 6.40 19.81 18.01
C TRP A 42 6.40 20.89 16.96
N HIS A 43 7.58 21.28 16.50
CA HIS A 43 7.78 22.23 15.42
C HIS A 43 8.01 21.48 14.12
N LEU A 44 7.15 21.73 13.13
CA LEU A 44 7.24 21.13 11.81
C LEU A 44 7.83 22.14 10.82
N SER A 45 8.69 21.67 9.92
CA SER A 45 9.18 22.50 8.81
C SER A 45 9.29 21.74 7.50
N GLU A 46 9.18 22.50 6.40
CA GLU A 46 9.43 22.07 5.03
C GLU A 46 10.60 22.90 4.49
N ASN A 47 11.74 22.27 4.24
CA ASN A 47 12.96 22.91 3.74
C ASN A 47 13.33 24.17 4.54
N GLY A 48 13.23 24.08 5.87
CA GLY A 48 13.50 25.18 6.80
C GLY A 48 12.33 26.16 7.00
N LYS A 49 11.29 26.12 6.15
CA LYS A 49 10.10 26.96 6.33
C LYS A 49 9.20 26.38 7.43
N PRO A 50 8.84 27.16 8.47
CA PRO A 50 7.93 26.70 9.52
C PRO A 50 6.55 26.33 8.95
N ARG A 51 5.99 25.21 9.42
CA ARG A 51 4.68 24.68 9.02
C ARG A 51 3.70 24.51 10.19
N GLY A 52 4.10 24.89 11.40
CA GLY A 52 3.22 24.94 12.57
C GLY A 52 3.87 24.36 13.83
N GLN A 53 3.13 24.47 14.92
CA GLN A 53 3.46 23.94 16.24
C GLN A 53 2.30 23.08 16.73
N PHE A 54 2.59 21.94 17.35
CA PHE A 54 1.57 20.95 17.74
C PHE A 54 1.92 20.28 19.07
N ASP A 55 0.91 19.97 19.88
CA ASP A 55 1.10 19.28 21.17
C ASP A 55 1.53 17.82 21.00
N ALA A 56 1.03 17.17 19.94
CA ALA A 56 1.31 15.80 19.57
C ALA A 56 1.42 15.64 18.06
N ILE A 57 2.12 14.60 17.61
CA ILE A 57 2.28 14.28 16.17
C ILE A 57 1.92 12.85 15.84
N VAL A 58 1.33 12.67 14.65
CA VAL A 58 1.04 11.38 14.06
C VAL A 58 1.78 11.27 12.74
N ILE A 59 2.57 10.21 12.59
CA ILE A 59 3.27 9.88 11.36
C ILE A 59 2.54 8.72 10.69
N ALA A 60 1.65 9.05 9.74
CA ALA A 60 0.95 8.08 8.89
C ALA A 60 1.70 7.89 7.55
N HIS A 61 2.99 7.56 7.63
CA HIS A 61 3.86 7.43 6.46
C HIS A 61 4.88 6.30 6.68
N ASN A 62 5.45 5.75 5.60
CA ASN A 62 6.31 4.56 5.65
C ASN A 62 7.60 4.73 4.81
N GLY A 63 8.40 3.67 4.80
CA GLY A 63 9.56 3.54 3.92
C GLY A 63 10.68 4.54 4.22
N LYS A 64 11.47 4.86 3.18
CA LYS A 64 12.69 5.69 3.32
C LYS A 64 12.38 7.11 3.76
N CYS A 65 11.26 7.68 3.33
CA CYS A 65 10.87 9.04 3.67
C CYS A 65 10.53 9.17 5.15
N ALA A 66 9.73 8.25 5.70
CA ALA A 66 9.41 8.23 7.13
C ALA A 66 10.66 7.97 7.97
N ASN A 67 11.51 7.02 7.57
CA ASN A 67 12.77 6.74 8.27
C ASN A 67 13.70 7.96 8.31
N ARG A 68 13.83 8.71 7.21
CA ARG A 68 14.63 9.95 7.18
C ARG A 68 14.04 11.03 8.09
N LEU A 69 12.72 11.17 8.10
CA LEU A 69 12.02 12.15 8.94
C LEU A 69 12.19 11.84 10.44
N LEU A 70 12.11 10.55 10.81
CA LEU A 70 12.24 10.10 12.21
C LEU A 70 13.69 10.04 12.70
N ALA A 71 14.67 9.90 11.81
CA ALA A 71 16.07 9.79 12.20
C ALA A 71 16.60 11.01 12.97
N SER A 72 16.06 12.20 12.70
CA SER A 72 16.46 13.46 13.33
C SER A 72 15.42 14.03 14.30
N SER A 73 14.31 13.32 14.54
CA SER A 73 13.18 13.85 15.32
C SER A 73 13.36 13.78 16.84
N GLY A 74 14.38 13.07 17.33
CA GLY A 74 14.52 12.77 18.76
C GLY A 74 13.54 11.71 19.29
N LEU A 75 12.95 10.89 18.41
CA LEU A 75 12.05 9.78 18.74
C LEU A 75 12.72 8.41 18.51
N PRO A 76 13.73 8.03 19.32
CA PRO A 76 14.55 6.86 19.03
C PRO A 76 13.77 5.54 19.03
N LEU A 77 12.75 5.40 19.88
CA LEU A 77 11.95 4.17 19.98
C LEU A 77 11.05 3.98 18.76
N ILE A 78 10.35 5.05 18.32
CA ILE A 78 9.54 5.05 17.10
C ILE A 78 10.43 4.86 15.86
N ALA A 79 11.55 5.58 15.78
CA ALA A 79 12.50 5.44 14.68
C ALA A 79 13.04 4.01 14.58
N ARG A 80 13.30 3.35 15.72
CA ARG A 80 13.71 1.95 15.78
C ARG A 80 12.62 1.02 15.24
N GLN A 81 11.35 1.24 15.59
CA GLN A 81 10.25 0.44 15.06
C GLN A 81 10.07 0.62 13.54
N MET A 82 10.09 1.86 13.05
CA MET A 82 9.98 2.15 11.60
C MET A 82 11.13 1.53 10.78
N LYS A 83 12.32 1.38 11.36
CA LYS A 83 13.46 0.72 10.70
C LYS A 83 13.30 -0.79 10.56
N LYS A 84 12.48 -1.44 11.39
CA LYS A 84 12.21 -2.89 11.29
C LYS A 84 11.19 -3.21 10.20
N LEU A 85 10.41 -2.23 9.75
CA LEU A 85 9.41 -2.43 8.70
C LEU A 85 10.07 -2.77 7.37
N GLU A 86 9.73 -3.94 6.86
CA GLU A 86 10.13 -4.41 5.54
C GLU A 86 8.95 -4.27 4.57
N LEU A 87 9.24 -3.75 3.38
CA LEU A 87 8.24 -3.47 2.35
C LEU A 87 8.67 -4.09 1.02
N SER A 88 7.71 -4.71 0.35
CA SER A 88 7.88 -5.25 -1.00
C SER A 88 7.99 -4.13 -2.03
N SER A 89 8.38 -4.51 -3.25
CA SER A 89 8.38 -3.61 -4.41
C SER A 89 7.51 -4.23 -5.48
N ILE A 90 6.57 -3.46 -6.01
CA ILE A 90 5.56 -3.94 -6.95
C ILE A 90 5.53 -3.01 -8.16
N TRP A 91 5.49 -3.58 -9.36
CA TRP A 91 5.19 -2.85 -10.58
C TRP A 91 3.70 -2.89 -10.86
N ALA A 92 3.13 -1.72 -11.15
CA ALA A 92 1.78 -1.56 -11.64
C ALA A 92 1.85 -1.21 -13.13
N LEU A 93 1.31 -2.07 -13.98
CA LEU A 93 1.16 -1.85 -15.42
C LEU A 93 -0.30 -1.53 -15.72
N LEU A 94 -0.55 -0.35 -16.27
CA LEU A 94 -1.81 0.00 -16.91
C LEU A 94 -1.67 -0.27 -18.40
N ALA A 95 -2.65 -0.94 -19.00
CA ALA A 95 -2.68 -1.22 -20.43
C ALA A 95 -4.09 -1.01 -20.98
N ALA A 96 -4.21 -0.45 -22.19
CA ALA A 96 -5.47 -0.33 -22.90
C ALA A 96 -5.41 -1.04 -24.26
N PHE A 97 -6.45 -1.81 -24.54
CA PHE A 97 -6.59 -2.63 -25.74
C PHE A 97 -7.82 -2.20 -26.54
N GLU A 98 -7.77 -2.37 -27.86
CA GLU A 98 -8.93 -2.15 -28.74
C GLU A 98 -9.98 -3.24 -28.51
N ASP A 99 -9.51 -4.49 -28.40
CA ASP A 99 -10.34 -5.67 -28.16
C ASP A 99 -10.24 -6.16 -26.70
N PRO A 100 -11.25 -6.90 -26.20
CA PRO A 100 -11.17 -7.57 -24.92
C PRO A 100 -9.98 -8.54 -24.85
N LEU A 101 -9.45 -8.79 -23.63
CA LEU A 101 -8.49 -9.87 -23.44
C LEU A 101 -9.13 -11.22 -23.82
N PRO A 102 -8.38 -12.10 -24.51
CA PRO A 102 -8.89 -13.42 -24.87
C PRO A 102 -9.12 -14.26 -23.60
N THR A 103 -10.22 -15.01 -23.57
CA THR A 103 -10.54 -15.91 -22.46
C THR A 103 -10.22 -17.36 -22.85
N PRO A 104 -9.55 -18.14 -21.98
CA PRO A 104 -9.10 -19.50 -22.31
C PRO A 104 -10.24 -20.49 -22.61
N ASN A 105 -11.50 -20.17 -22.26
CA ASN A 105 -12.63 -21.05 -22.44
C ASN A 105 -13.87 -20.28 -22.92
N SER A 106 -14.10 -20.29 -24.24
CA SER A 106 -15.33 -19.82 -24.90
C SER A 106 -16.63 -20.52 -24.41
N ARG A 107 -16.55 -21.49 -23.49
CA ARG A 107 -17.70 -22.25 -22.98
C ARG A 107 -18.32 -21.68 -21.70
N ILE A 108 -17.63 -20.79 -20.99
CA ILE A 108 -18.20 -20.05 -19.85
C ILE A 108 -18.49 -18.64 -20.36
N SER A 109 -19.77 -18.31 -20.46
CA SER A 109 -20.32 -17.11 -21.10
C SER A 109 -19.89 -15.77 -20.45
N THR A 110 -19.15 -15.80 -19.35
CA THR A 110 -18.71 -14.61 -18.64
C THR A 110 -17.20 -14.46 -18.70
N ALA A 111 -16.73 -13.45 -19.43
CA ALA A 111 -15.35 -13.01 -19.34
C ALA A 111 -15.02 -12.61 -17.90
N PHE A 112 -13.83 -12.97 -17.41
CA PHE A 112 -13.41 -12.59 -16.07
C PHE A 112 -13.10 -11.08 -16.02
N GLU A 113 -13.36 -10.47 -14.87
CA GLU A 113 -13.13 -9.03 -14.64
C GLU A 113 -11.92 -8.78 -13.73
N GLY A 114 -11.38 -9.84 -13.15
CA GLY A 114 -10.11 -9.85 -12.43
C GLY A 114 -9.68 -11.28 -12.14
N ALA A 115 -8.40 -11.46 -11.88
CA ALA A 115 -7.82 -12.78 -11.63
C ALA A 115 -6.60 -12.68 -10.72
N PHE A 116 -6.52 -13.60 -9.75
CA PHE A 116 -5.26 -13.94 -9.09
C PHE A 116 -4.44 -14.82 -10.04
N VAL A 117 -3.18 -14.48 -10.23
CA VAL A 117 -2.27 -15.21 -11.10
C VAL A 117 -1.31 -16.02 -10.23
N LYS A 118 -1.24 -17.33 -10.49
CA LYS A 118 -0.32 -18.27 -9.82
C LYS A 118 0.59 -18.91 -10.85
N GLY A 119 1.81 -19.25 -10.44
CA GLY A 119 2.79 -19.92 -11.31
C GLY A 119 3.45 -19.03 -12.37
N VAL A 120 3.10 -17.74 -12.42
CA VAL A 120 3.73 -16.74 -13.29
C VAL A 120 4.60 -15.82 -12.45
N ASP A 121 5.87 -15.68 -12.83
CA ASP A 121 6.84 -14.90 -12.07
C ASP A 121 6.60 -13.38 -12.16
N SER A 122 6.14 -12.87 -13.29
CA SER A 122 6.04 -11.41 -13.54
C SER A 122 4.70 -10.77 -13.18
N VAL A 123 3.64 -11.54 -12.91
CA VAL A 123 2.28 -11.03 -12.65
C VAL A 123 1.64 -11.82 -11.51
N SER A 124 1.04 -11.12 -10.54
CA SER A 124 0.29 -11.72 -9.43
C SER A 124 -1.22 -11.42 -9.47
N TRP A 125 -1.61 -10.32 -10.13
CA TRP A 125 -3.00 -9.88 -10.19
C TRP A 125 -3.31 -9.14 -11.49
N MET A 126 -4.54 -9.31 -11.97
CA MET A 126 -5.11 -8.63 -13.13
C MET A 126 -6.49 -8.08 -12.76
N ALA A 127 -6.81 -6.85 -13.14
CA ALA A 127 -8.14 -6.26 -12.96
C ALA A 127 -8.58 -5.41 -14.15
N ASN A 128 -9.84 -5.58 -14.53
CA ASN A 128 -10.51 -4.84 -15.60
C ASN A 128 -11.04 -3.50 -15.07
N ASN A 129 -10.30 -2.43 -15.35
CA ASN A 129 -10.70 -1.08 -14.96
C ASN A 129 -11.97 -0.63 -15.68
N THR A 130 -12.16 -1.01 -16.95
CA THR A 130 -13.35 -0.62 -17.72
C THR A 130 -14.61 -1.18 -17.05
N LYS A 131 -14.63 -2.46 -16.69
CA LYS A 131 -15.80 -3.07 -16.01
C LYS A 131 -16.01 -2.52 -14.59
N LYS A 132 -14.94 -2.22 -13.87
CA LYS A 132 -15.02 -1.64 -12.52
C LYS A 132 -15.56 -0.21 -12.52
N LEU A 133 -15.10 0.64 -13.44
CA LEU A 133 -15.39 2.08 -13.44
C LEU A 133 -16.60 2.45 -14.31
N PHE A 134 -16.84 1.68 -15.37
CA PHE A 134 -17.86 1.96 -16.38
C PHE A 134 -18.65 0.67 -16.72
N PRO A 135 -19.32 0.05 -15.73
CA PRO A 135 -19.97 -1.26 -15.92
C PRO A 135 -21.03 -1.26 -17.03
N SER A 136 -21.72 -0.13 -17.22
CA SER A 136 -22.79 0.05 -18.22
C SER A 136 -22.28 0.47 -19.59
N GLN A 137 -20.97 0.72 -19.76
CA GLN A 137 -20.42 1.17 -21.04
C GLN A 137 -20.23 -0.02 -21.98
N SER A 138 -20.94 0.01 -23.11
CA SER A 138 -20.77 -0.90 -24.24
C SER A 138 -19.97 -0.21 -25.34
N GLY A 139 -18.65 -0.42 -25.37
CA GLY A 139 -17.75 0.12 -26.40
C GLY A 139 -16.71 1.09 -25.85
N GLY A 140 -15.62 1.27 -26.60
CA GLY A 140 -14.42 1.98 -26.15
C GLY A 140 -13.35 1.04 -25.62
N PRO A 141 -12.23 1.59 -25.13
CA PRO A 141 -11.04 0.79 -24.85
C PRO A 141 -11.19 -0.13 -23.64
N HIS A 142 -10.56 -1.29 -23.74
CA HIS A 142 -10.48 -2.28 -22.67
C HIS A 142 -9.26 -2.00 -21.80
N CYS A 143 -9.48 -1.30 -20.68
CA CYS A 143 -8.43 -0.85 -19.78
C CYS A 143 -8.22 -1.84 -18.64
N TRP A 144 -6.98 -2.27 -18.44
CA TRP A 144 -6.57 -3.22 -17.42
C TRP A 144 -5.46 -2.65 -16.53
N THR A 145 -5.46 -3.09 -15.27
CA THR A 145 -4.32 -2.95 -14.36
C THR A 145 -3.76 -4.34 -14.09
N PHE A 146 -2.44 -4.49 -14.21
CA PHE A 146 -1.70 -5.67 -13.84
C PHE A 146 -0.70 -5.32 -12.74
N PHE A 147 -0.59 -6.17 -11.73
CA PHE A 147 0.43 -6.03 -10.70
C PHE A 147 1.44 -7.17 -10.79
N SER A 148 2.71 -6.83 -10.61
CA SER A 148 3.77 -7.83 -10.55
C SER A 148 3.77 -8.58 -9.22
N THR A 149 4.43 -9.73 -9.20
CA THR A 149 4.90 -10.31 -7.93
C THR A 149 5.94 -9.39 -7.28
N ALA A 150 6.13 -9.53 -5.97
CA ALA A 150 7.17 -8.86 -5.21
C ALA A 150 8.56 -9.33 -5.63
N ALA A 151 8.71 -10.60 -6.00
CA ALA A 151 9.97 -11.15 -6.50
C ALA A 151 10.41 -10.44 -7.79
N TYR A 152 9.48 -10.25 -8.73
CA TYR A 152 9.73 -9.53 -9.98
C TYR A 152 10.02 -8.04 -9.74
N GLY A 153 9.25 -7.40 -8.85
CA GLY A 153 9.49 -6.01 -8.50
C GLY A 153 10.80 -5.78 -7.77
N LYS A 154 11.25 -6.73 -6.93
CA LYS A 154 12.57 -6.70 -6.28
C LYS A 154 13.71 -6.81 -7.29
N ARG A 155 13.62 -7.73 -8.26
CA ARG A 155 14.67 -7.94 -9.28
C ARG A 155 14.78 -6.79 -10.27
N ASN A 156 13.69 -6.08 -10.55
CA ASN A 156 13.66 -4.95 -11.47
C ASN A 156 13.53 -3.59 -10.75
N LYS A 157 13.94 -3.51 -9.48
CA LYS A 157 13.80 -2.29 -8.68
C LYS A 157 14.75 -1.19 -9.18
N VAL A 158 14.21 0.02 -9.37
CA VAL A 158 14.94 1.26 -9.73
C VAL A 158 14.45 2.42 -8.84
N PRO A 159 15.05 3.62 -8.89
CA PRO A 159 14.48 4.79 -8.23
C PRO A 159 13.05 5.06 -8.74
N GLN A 160 12.06 4.99 -7.86
CA GLN A 160 10.65 5.07 -8.24
C GLN A 160 10.24 6.45 -8.79
N GLU A 161 10.98 7.48 -8.38
CA GLU A 161 10.83 8.87 -8.81
C GLU A 161 11.48 9.14 -10.18
N ASN A 162 12.34 8.25 -10.66
CA ASN A 162 13.06 8.40 -11.91
C ASN A 162 13.32 7.02 -12.56
N ILE A 163 12.26 6.46 -13.14
CA ILE A 163 12.30 5.15 -13.81
C ILE A 163 12.98 5.33 -15.18
N PRO A 164 14.10 4.66 -15.47
CA PRO A 164 14.74 4.72 -16.79
C PRO A 164 13.84 4.11 -17.88
N ASN A 165 13.76 4.74 -19.06
CA ASN A 165 12.92 4.27 -20.18
C ASN A 165 13.19 2.81 -20.54
N ALA A 166 14.46 2.41 -20.65
CA ALA A 166 14.83 1.03 -20.95
C ALA A 166 14.33 0.02 -19.90
N THR A 167 14.24 0.43 -18.63
CA THR A 167 13.65 -0.42 -17.58
C THR A 167 12.14 -0.47 -17.70
N ALA A 168 11.49 0.66 -17.97
CA ALA A 168 10.05 0.71 -18.18
C ALA A 168 9.62 -0.20 -19.34
N GLU A 169 10.29 -0.11 -20.49
CA GLU A 169 10.05 -0.96 -21.67
C GLU A 169 10.23 -2.44 -21.34
N LYS A 170 11.36 -2.82 -20.73
CA LYS A 170 11.62 -4.20 -20.28
C LYS A 170 10.53 -4.72 -19.34
N VAL A 171 10.09 -3.89 -18.38
CA VAL A 171 9.05 -4.27 -17.42
C VAL A 171 7.70 -4.44 -18.12
N ILE A 172 7.33 -3.54 -19.03
CA ILE A 172 6.12 -3.65 -19.84
C ILE A 172 6.11 -4.97 -20.61
N GLU A 173 7.18 -5.26 -21.36
CA GLU A 173 7.30 -6.48 -22.15
C GLU A 173 7.20 -7.74 -21.27
N GLY A 174 7.99 -7.81 -20.19
CA GLY A 174 8.00 -8.98 -19.31
C GLY A 174 6.69 -9.20 -18.54
N MET A 175 5.96 -8.13 -18.22
CA MET A 175 4.62 -8.25 -17.61
C MET A 175 3.56 -8.66 -18.64
N LEU A 176 3.61 -8.15 -19.89
CA LEU A 176 2.70 -8.58 -20.95
C LEU A 176 2.94 -10.05 -21.35
N GLU A 177 4.20 -10.51 -21.39
CA GLU A 177 4.52 -11.94 -21.54
C GLU A 177 3.96 -12.75 -20.36
N GLY A 178 4.01 -12.21 -19.14
CA GLY A 178 3.35 -12.82 -17.98
C GLY A 178 1.83 -12.94 -18.14
N VAL A 179 1.19 -11.93 -18.71
CA VAL A 179 -0.25 -11.95 -19.03
C VAL A 179 -0.56 -13.02 -20.08
N GLU A 180 0.27 -13.19 -21.12
CA GLU A 180 0.12 -14.27 -22.10
C GLU A 180 0.16 -15.64 -21.44
N ILE A 181 1.17 -15.89 -20.58
CA ILE A 181 1.31 -17.15 -19.85
C ILE A 181 0.10 -17.39 -18.94
N ALA A 182 -0.35 -16.36 -18.21
CA ALA A 182 -1.49 -16.45 -17.31
C ALA A 182 -2.80 -16.81 -18.05
N LEU A 183 -2.93 -16.35 -19.30
CA LEU A 183 -4.07 -16.63 -20.18
C LEU A 183 -3.90 -17.92 -21.01
N GLY A 184 -2.79 -18.65 -20.84
CA GLY A 184 -2.50 -19.86 -21.62
C GLY A 184 -2.30 -19.59 -23.11
N LEU A 185 -1.90 -18.37 -23.47
CA LEU A 185 -1.67 -17.96 -24.86
C LEU A 185 -0.26 -18.35 -25.31
N SER A 186 -0.09 -18.52 -26.63
CA SER A 186 1.24 -18.63 -27.21
C SER A 186 1.98 -17.29 -27.09
N LYS A 187 3.30 -17.37 -26.90
CA LYS A 187 4.17 -16.18 -26.80
C LYS A 187 4.00 -15.27 -28.02
N GLY A 188 3.76 -13.98 -27.77
CA GLY A 188 3.59 -12.94 -28.78
C GLY A 188 2.23 -12.94 -29.49
N SER A 189 1.24 -13.69 -29.00
CA SER A 189 -0.11 -13.73 -29.59
C SER A 189 -1.11 -12.78 -28.93
N LEU A 190 -0.76 -12.19 -27.78
CA LEU A 190 -1.57 -11.12 -27.21
C LEU A 190 -1.44 -9.87 -28.08
N THR A 191 -2.57 -9.35 -28.54
CA THR A 191 -2.63 -8.07 -29.25
C THR A 191 -1.93 -6.99 -28.43
N ARG A 192 -1.03 -6.24 -29.05
CA ARG A 192 -0.29 -5.19 -28.35
C ARG A 192 -1.28 -4.11 -27.86
N PRO A 193 -1.19 -3.70 -26.59
CA PRO A 193 -1.98 -2.57 -26.11
C PRO A 193 -1.56 -1.29 -26.85
N PHE A 194 -2.53 -0.48 -27.28
CA PHE A 194 -2.26 0.80 -27.94
C PHE A 194 -1.80 1.88 -26.94
N TYR A 195 -2.01 1.64 -25.65
CA TYR A 195 -1.53 2.49 -24.56
C TYR A 195 -1.00 1.65 -23.41
N THR A 196 0.17 2.02 -22.88
CA THR A 196 0.71 1.45 -21.64
C THR A 196 1.28 2.52 -20.73
N ARG A 197 1.27 2.26 -19.43
CA ARG A 197 2.00 3.04 -18.44
C ARG A 197 2.41 2.14 -17.29
N VAL A 198 3.66 2.25 -16.86
CA VAL A 198 4.15 1.55 -15.66
C VAL A 198 4.47 2.52 -14.54
N GLN A 199 4.32 2.04 -13.32
CA GLN A 199 4.78 2.69 -12.11
C GLN A 199 5.38 1.66 -11.17
N LEU A 200 6.52 1.97 -10.57
CA LEU A 200 7.08 1.22 -9.46
C LEU A 200 6.56 1.78 -8.14
N TRP A 201 6.05 0.90 -7.28
CA TRP A 201 5.79 1.15 -5.88
C TRP A 201 6.91 0.51 -5.08
N GLY A 202 7.93 1.29 -4.71
CA GLY A 202 9.16 0.77 -4.08
C GLY A 202 9.02 0.41 -2.59
N ALA A 203 7.87 0.72 -2.01
CA ALA A 203 7.47 0.54 -0.62
C ALA A 203 5.97 0.18 -0.60
N ALA A 204 5.62 -0.95 -1.22
CA ALA A 204 4.25 -1.30 -1.58
C ALA A 204 3.48 -1.98 -0.45
N LEU A 205 3.74 -3.27 -0.21
CA LEU A 205 3.07 -4.06 0.83
C LEU A 205 4.07 -4.41 1.94
N PRO A 206 3.67 -4.45 3.22
CA PRO A 206 4.49 -5.00 4.29
C PRO A 206 4.85 -6.46 3.99
N THR A 207 6.06 -6.86 4.38
CA THR A 207 6.47 -8.28 4.42
C THR A 207 6.64 -8.79 5.85
N ASN A 208 6.53 -7.88 6.82
CA ASN A 208 6.49 -8.19 8.24
C ASN A 208 5.58 -7.19 8.97
N SER A 209 5.10 -7.57 10.16
CA SER A 209 4.23 -6.72 10.97
C SER A 209 4.40 -7.03 12.45
N PRO A 210 4.25 -6.04 13.35
CA PRO A 210 4.19 -6.27 14.79
C PRO A 210 2.81 -6.75 15.26
N GLY A 211 1.77 -6.71 14.43
CA GLY A 211 0.44 -7.23 14.78
C GLY A 211 -0.28 -6.41 15.87
N ILE A 212 0.00 -5.12 15.96
CA ILE A 212 -0.55 -4.18 16.95
C ILE A 212 -1.27 -3.04 16.24
N PRO A 213 -2.30 -2.42 16.82
CA PRO A 213 -3.10 -1.43 16.12
C PRO A 213 -2.39 -0.09 15.88
N CYS A 214 -1.50 0.31 16.79
CA CYS A 214 -0.70 1.53 16.66
C CYS A 214 0.57 1.44 17.50
N VAL A 215 1.51 2.36 17.27
CA VAL A 215 2.66 2.59 18.16
C VAL A 215 2.58 4.01 18.65
N PHE A 216 2.70 4.21 19.96
CA PHE A 216 2.68 5.54 20.59
C PHE A 216 3.78 5.66 21.64
N ASP A 217 4.54 6.73 21.54
CA ASP A 217 5.51 7.21 22.53
C ASP A 217 4.88 8.38 23.31
N PRO A 218 4.40 8.14 24.54
CA PRO A 218 3.77 9.16 25.37
C PRO A 218 4.77 10.18 25.91
N GLN A 219 6.06 9.83 26.03
CA GLN A 219 7.10 10.79 26.43
C GLN A 219 7.36 11.79 25.30
N GLY A 220 7.42 11.28 24.07
CA GLY A 220 7.53 12.09 22.87
C GLY A 220 6.23 12.74 22.40
N ARG A 221 5.07 12.34 22.93
CA ARG A 221 3.73 12.69 22.39
C ARG A 221 3.65 12.46 20.89
N ALA A 222 4.15 11.31 20.44
CA ALA A 222 4.25 10.99 19.03
C ALA A 222 3.80 9.56 18.78
N GLY A 223 3.18 9.32 17.62
CA GLY A 223 2.80 7.96 17.22
C GLY A 223 2.94 7.71 15.73
N ILE A 224 2.99 6.43 15.36
CA ILE A 224 2.95 5.95 13.98
C ILE A 224 1.71 5.07 13.80
N CYS A 225 1.04 5.25 12.68
CA CYS A 225 -0.08 4.44 12.24
C CYS A 225 0.05 4.11 10.74
N GLY A 226 -0.65 3.09 10.29
CA GLY A 226 -0.63 2.63 8.90
C GLY A 226 -1.14 1.21 8.76
N ASP A 227 -1.42 0.81 7.53
CA ASP A 227 -1.80 -0.56 7.18
C ASP A 227 -0.84 -1.57 7.80
N TRP A 228 0.46 -1.36 7.59
CA TRP A 228 1.57 -2.27 7.92
C TRP A 228 1.67 -2.70 9.40
N LEU A 229 0.93 -2.07 10.30
CA LEU A 229 0.86 -2.43 11.72
C LEU A 229 -0.11 -3.59 12.02
N LEU A 230 -1.17 -3.71 11.23
CA LEU A 230 -2.21 -4.73 11.37
C LEU A 230 -2.30 -5.68 10.15
N GLY A 231 -1.79 -5.26 8.99
CA GLY A 231 -1.89 -6.02 7.75
C GLY A 231 -1.58 -5.17 6.52
N SER A 232 -2.20 -5.47 5.38
CA SER A 232 -1.93 -4.79 4.11
C SER A 232 -3.23 -4.47 3.37
N SER A 233 -4.14 -3.77 4.05
CA SER A 233 -5.46 -3.40 3.52
C SER A 233 -5.83 -1.96 3.87
N LEU A 234 -6.80 -1.41 3.13
CA LEU A 234 -7.37 -0.10 3.43
C LEU A 234 -8.07 -0.08 4.80
N GLU A 235 -8.73 -1.18 5.15
CA GLU A 235 -9.36 -1.35 6.46
C GLU A 235 -8.31 -1.32 7.58
N ALA A 236 -7.21 -2.06 7.43
CA ALA A 236 -6.10 -2.05 8.41
C ALA A 236 -5.53 -0.64 8.60
N ALA A 237 -5.35 0.13 7.53
CA ALA A 237 -4.91 1.53 7.62
C ALA A 237 -5.90 2.39 8.41
N ALA A 238 -7.19 2.27 8.12
CA ALA A 238 -8.24 3.04 8.78
C ALA A 238 -8.34 2.69 10.27
N LEU A 239 -8.36 1.40 10.60
CA LEU A 239 -8.39 0.90 11.98
C LEU A 239 -7.14 1.34 12.76
N SER A 240 -5.96 1.30 12.15
CA SER A 240 -4.72 1.76 12.79
C SER A 240 -4.76 3.27 13.08
N GLY A 241 -5.24 4.08 12.13
CA GLY A 241 -5.43 5.51 12.31
C GLY A 241 -6.41 5.85 13.44
N MET A 242 -7.55 5.17 13.48
CA MET A 242 -8.55 5.33 14.54
C MET A 242 -8.00 4.91 15.91
N ALA A 243 -7.30 3.78 15.98
CA ALA A 243 -6.71 3.31 17.22
C ALA A 243 -5.71 4.32 17.79
N LEU A 244 -4.83 4.86 16.96
CA LEU A 244 -3.87 5.88 17.41
C LEU A 244 -4.56 7.18 17.85
N ALA A 245 -5.59 7.62 17.12
CA ALA A 245 -6.34 8.82 17.47
C ALA A 245 -7.03 8.68 18.83
N ASN A 246 -7.71 7.56 19.08
CA ASN A 246 -8.35 7.27 20.36
C ASN A 246 -7.31 7.21 21.49
N HIS A 247 -6.19 6.52 21.26
CA HIS A 247 -5.13 6.37 22.25
C HIS A 247 -4.48 7.72 22.64
N ILE A 248 -4.26 8.61 21.66
CA ILE A 248 -3.77 9.97 21.92
C ILE A 248 -4.84 10.78 22.67
N SER A 249 -6.11 10.67 22.29
CA SER A 249 -7.20 11.36 22.98
C SER A 249 -7.25 10.98 24.46
N ASP A 250 -7.19 9.69 24.78
CA ASP A 250 -7.21 9.20 26.16
C ASP A 250 -5.99 9.69 26.97
N TYR A 251 -4.81 9.68 26.35
CA TYR A 251 -3.59 10.22 26.97
C TYR A 251 -3.69 11.73 27.26
N LEU A 252 -4.26 12.51 26.34
CA LEU A 252 -4.46 13.95 26.54
C LEU A 252 -5.51 14.23 27.62
N GLN A 253 -6.58 13.43 27.68
CA GLN A 253 -7.63 13.55 28.70
C GLN A 253 -7.11 13.19 30.11
N SER A 254 -6.12 12.30 30.22
CA SER A 254 -5.47 11.98 31.50
C SER A 254 -4.52 13.10 31.99
N GLY A 255 -4.38 14.19 31.23
CA GLY A 255 -3.43 15.27 31.51
C GLY A 255 -1.97 14.84 31.33
N GLY A 256 -1.71 13.77 30.57
CA GLY A 256 -0.37 13.18 30.44
C GLY A 256 0.12 12.46 31.70
N SER A 257 -0.79 12.12 32.62
CA SER A 257 -0.46 11.39 33.84
C SER A 257 -0.12 9.93 33.51
N ARG A 258 0.86 9.37 34.23
CA ARG A 258 1.26 7.95 34.12
C ARG A 258 1.60 7.56 32.66
N PRO A 259 2.53 8.28 32.00
CA PRO A 259 2.82 8.09 30.57
C PRO A 259 3.15 6.63 30.23
N ASP A 260 3.81 5.90 31.13
CA ASP A 260 4.18 4.50 30.89
C ASP A 260 2.97 3.58 30.63
N GLU A 261 1.77 3.92 31.12
CA GLU A 261 0.54 3.15 30.84
C GLU A 261 0.02 3.35 29.42
N PHE A 262 0.41 4.45 28.77
CA PHE A 262 0.04 4.78 27.40
C PHE A 262 1.13 4.37 26.40
N ALA A 263 2.27 3.82 26.84
CA ALA A 263 3.28 3.33 25.92
C ALA A 263 2.78 2.04 25.25
N ILE A 264 2.66 2.06 23.91
CA ILE A 264 2.22 0.89 23.14
C ILE A 264 3.12 0.71 21.91
N GLY A 265 3.51 -0.52 21.62
CA GLY A 265 4.19 -0.85 20.36
C GLY A 265 5.67 -0.52 20.27
N LEU A 266 6.24 0.16 21.27
CA LEU A 266 7.62 0.68 21.23
C LEU A 266 8.70 -0.42 21.25
N HIS A 267 8.33 -1.62 21.67
CA HIS A 267 9.26 -2.74 21.88
C HIS A 267 8.88 -4.01 21.12
N ASP A 268 7.70 -4.05 20.50
CA ASP A 268 7.19 -5.21 19.78
C ASP A 268 8.13 -5.67 18.65
N ALA A 269 8.13 -6.99 18.46
CA ALA A 269 8.90 -7.66 17.42
C ALA A 269 8.07 -7.73 16.15
N PHE A 270 8.70 -7.52 15.00
CA PHE A 270 8.05 -7.71 13.71
C PHE A 270 8.19 -9.18 13.32
N GLN A 271 7.08 -9.79 12.94
CA GLN A 271 7.05 -11.15 12.42
C GLN A 271 6.78 -11.12 10.91
N PRO A 272 7.40 -12.01 10.12
CA PRO A 272 7.06 -12.18 8.71
C PRO A 272 5.56 -12.45 8.54
N ILE A 273 4.96 -11.88 7.49
CA ILE A 273 3.56 -12.17 7.14
C ILE A 273 3.50 -13.10 5.92
N GLU A 274 2.54 -14.03 5.93
CA GLU A 274 2.25 -14.88 4.78
C GLU A 274 1.54 -14.08 3.69
N GLY A 275 1.81 -14.41 2.42
CA GLY A 275 1.13 -13.82 1.28
C GLY A 275 1.48 -12.34 1.04
N HIS A 276 2.59 -12.07 0.37
CA HIS A 276 3.09 -10.69 0.18
C HIS A 276 2.84 -10.11 -1.22
N ASP A 277 2.23 -10.88 -2.12
CA ASP A 277 1.83 -10.40 -3.44
C ASP A 277 0.42 -9.83 -3.42
N ILE A 278 0.17 -8.82 -4.27
CA ILE A 278 -1.17 -8.26 -4.42
C ILE A 278 -2.10 -9.39 -4.85
N GLY A 279 -3.14 -9.60 -4.03
CA GLY A 279 -4.19 -10.57 -4.24
C GLY A 279 -4.06 -11.87 -3.44
N GLN A 280 -3.00 -12.05 -2.67
CA GLN A 280 -2.91 -13.14 -1.69
C GLN A 280 -3.64 -12.75 -0.40
N PHE A 281 -4.97 -12.72 -0.42
CA PHE A 281 -5.76 -12.48 0.79
C PHE A 281 -5.74 -13.71 1.71
N PRO A 282 -5.55 -13.55 3.02
CA PRO A 282 -5.65 -14.63 4.00
C PRO A 282 -6.98 -15.37 3.87
N GLY A 283 -6.97 -16.70 3.90
CA GLY A 283 -8.17 -17.54 3.87
C GLY A 283 -8.65 -17.98 2.47
N LEU A 284 -7.96 -17.59 1.39
CA LEU A 284 -8.25 -18.06 0.01
C LEU A 284 -7.45 -19.30 -0.40
N GLU A 285 -6.56 -19.80 0.46
CA GLU A 285 -5.95 -21.10 0.23
C GLU A 285 -7.01 -22.19 0.43
N PHE A 286 -7.42 -22.82 -0.67
CA PHE A 286 -7.99 -24.17 -0.61
C PHE A 286 -6.93 -25.07 0.00
N LYS A 287 -6.92 -25.21 1.33
CA LYS A 287 -6.15 -26.25 1.99
C LYS A 287 -6.76 -27.58 1.56
N GLU A 288 -5.99 -28.40 0.85
CA GLU A 288 -6.37 -29.78 0.46
C GLU A 288 -6.87 -30.60 1.68
N GLN A 289 -6.47 -30.22 2.89
CA GLN A 289 -6.96 -30.79 4.15
C GLN A 289 -8.49 -30.69 4.36
N VAL A 290 -9.19 -29.75 3.73
CA VAL A 290 -10.67 -29.67 3.81
C VAL A 290 -11.34 -30.69 2.88
N ALA A 291 -10.68 -31.08 1.78
CA ALA A 291 -11.21 -32.11 0.87
C ALA A 291 -11.07 -33.53 1.46
N GLU A 292 -10.02 -33.81 2.24
CA GLU A 292 -9.89 -35.08 2.98
C GLU A 292 -10.91 -35.23 4.12
N PHE A 293 -11.31 -34.11 4.75
CA PHE A 293 -12.34 -34.14 5.79
C PHE A 293 -13.76 -34.38 5.24
N LEU A 294 -14.02 -34.02 3.98
CA LEU A 294 -15.32 -34.21 3.33
C LEU A 294 -15.42 -35.54 2.55
N SER A 295 -14.30 -36.11 2.10
CA SER A 295 -14.26 -37.42 1.45
C SER A 295 -14.22 -38.61 2.42
N SER A 296 -13.87 -38.39 3.70
CA SER A 296 -13.89 -39.42 4.75
C SER A 296 -15.25 -39.61 5.46
N LYS A 297 -16.30 -38.92 5.00
CA LYS A 297 -17.68 -39.02 5.52
C LYS A 297 -18.73 -39.40 4.46
N THR A 298 -18.30 -40.08 3.39
CA THR A 298 -19.21 -40.84 2.51
C THR A 298 -18.79 -42.31 2.56
#